data_AF-A0A0B8P7F9-F1
#
_entry.id   AF-A0A0B8P7F9-F1
#
_cell.length_a   1.000
_cell.length_b   1.000
_cell.length_c   1.000
_cell.angle_alpha   90.00
_cell.angle_beta   90.00
_cell.angle_gamma   90.00
#
_symmetry.space_group_name_H-M   'P 1'
#
loop_
_entity.id
_entity.type
_entity.pdbx_description
1 polymer ?
#
loop_
_entity_poly.entity_id
_entity_poly.type
_entity_poly.pdbx_seq_one_letter_code
_entity_poly.pdbx_strand_id
1 'polypeptide(L)'
;MGTEQSLTVTKIKYAVAGLVVGASIATYFTHAHFDSSSKVQLAQQAQLQSDSEALQQQKQQLQTQLAESQQQATQASSDLTVQLEETQAKLAKSEAQVKTLKQQAASDSQKLKETHAQELEVKQQQLVALQEKSDKQNEVLEQSKTFFQKQLTLQQELTKLNEERAKIIPLLNKAVDECQIFLEGKSWDAKSDACERKEKASTKLKQIDDQIDAKQSKIVAIDSTSEAIGLQKRID
;
A
#
# COMPACT_ATOMS: atom_id res chain seq x y z
N MET A 1 -25.24 49.49 3.16
CA MET A 1 -23.83 49.83 3.43
C MET A 1 -22.99 49.27 2.31
N GLY A 2 -22.29 50.14 1.57
CA GLY A 2 -21.16 49.78 0.71
C GLY A 2 -21.46 49.36 -0.73
N THR A 3 -22.04 50.24 -1.53
CA THR A 3 -21.97 50.22 -3.01
C THR A 3 -20.89 51.20 -3.46
N GLU A 4 -19.89 50.76 -4.22
CA GLU A 4 -18.98 51.63 -5.01
C GLU A 4 -18.11 50.71 -5.90
N GLN A 5 -17.83 50.92 -7.18
CA GLN A 5 -18.42 51.71 -8.25
C GLN A 5 -17.83 51.11 -9.53
N SER A 6 -18.71 50.63 -10.41
CA SER A 6 -18.44 50.37 -11.83
C SER A 6 -19.03 51.56 -12.61
N LEU A 7 -18.45 51.91 -13.76
CA LEU A 7 -18.59 53.12 -14.60
C LEU A 7 -17.43 54.09 -14.34
N THR A 8 -16.58 54.46 -15.31
CA THR A 8 -16.89 54.92 -16.67
C THR A 8 -15.68 54.76 -17.60
N VAL A 9 -15.80 53.92 -18.62
CA VAL A 9 -15.18 54.16 -19.93
C VAL A 9 -16.17 55.03 -20.71
N THR A 10 -15.71 56.08 -21.40
CA THR A 10 -16.18 56.63 -22.70
C THR A 10 -16.01 58.17 -22.76
N LYS A 11 -15.38 58.65 -23.85
CA LYS A 11 -15.40 59.99 -24.46
C LYS A 11 -14.43 61.06 -23.93
N ILE A 12 -13.31 61.26 -24.63
CA ILE A 12 -12.98 62.57 -25.23
C ILE A 12 -12.40 62.31 -26.63
N LYS A 13 -13.14 62.78 -27.63
CA LYS A 13 -12.84 62.74 -29.06
C LYS A 13 -12.70 64.21 -29.50
N TYR A 14 -11.65 64.50 -30.26
CA TYR A 14 -11.44 65.66 -31.15
C TYR A 14 -11.49 67.07 -30.54
N ALA A 15 -10.33 67.73 -30.47
CA ALA A 15 -10.23 69.18 -30.61
C ALA A 15 -9.57 69.47 -31.97
N VAL A 16 -10.39 70.08 -32.83
CA VAL A 16 -10.13 70.47 -34.21
C VAL A 16 -9.26 71.72 -34.26
N ALA A 17 -8.50 71.83 -35.34
CA ALA A 17 -7.71 72.96 -35.81
C ALA A 17 -8.42 74.33 -35.71
N GLY A 18 -7.63 75.39 -35.49
CA GLY A 18 -8.09 76.77 -35.50
C GLY A 18 -6.94 77.74 -35.79
N LEU A 19 -6.73 77.99 -37.08
CA LEU A 19 -5.82 78.91 -37.74
C LEU A 19 -6.09 80.37 -37.31
N VAL A 20 -5.08 81.13 -36.84
CA VAL A 20 -5.16 82.61 -36.75
C VAL A 20 -3.91 83.23 -37.37
N VAL A 21 -4.14 83.85 -38.53
CA VAL A 21 -3.26 84.80 -39.23
C VAL A 21 -3.24 86.11 -38.43
N GLY A 22 -2.05 86.70 -38.30
CA GLY A 22 -1.89 88.04 -37.74
C GLY A 22 -0.71 88.78 -38.37
N ALA A 23 -0.87 89.20 -39.62
CA ALA A 23 -0.06 90.26 -40.23
C ALA A 23 -0.83 91.60 -40.11
N SER A 24 -0.26 92.57 -39.40
CA SER A 24 -0.70 93.99 -39.39
C SER A 24 0.23 94.79 -38.47
N ILE A 25 0.68 96.03 -38.68
CA ILE A 25 0.54 97.09 -39.71
C ILE A 25 1.77 98.04 -39.53
N ALA A 26 2.09 98.77 -40.59
CA ALA A 26 3.16 99.73 -40.84
C ALA A 26 3.37 100.93 -39.88
N THR A 27 4.58 101.50 -39.93
CA THR A 27 4.83 102.95 -39.90
C THR A 27 5.99 103.29 -40.85
N TYR A 28 5.72 103.74 -42.08
CA TYR A 28 5.72 105.15 -42.50
C TYR A 28 7.02 105.89 -42.11
N PHE A 29 7.99 105.95 -43.02
CA PHE A 29 8.58 107.17 -43.60
C PHE A 29 9.70 106.76 -44.57
N THR A 30 9.52 107.16 -45.83
CA THR A 30 10.51 107.03 -46.91
C THR A 30 11.74 107.90 -46.63
N HIS A 31 12.93 107.47 -47.04
CA HIS A 31 13.71 108.10 -48.11
C HIS A 31 15.15 107.54 -48.18
N ALA A 32 15.60 107.33 -49.42
CA ALA A 32 16.93 106.94 -49.90
C ALA A 32 17.30 105.45 -49.83
N HIS A 33 17.78 104.93 -50.98
CA HIS A 33 18.28 103.57 -51.28
C HIS A 33 17.29 102.59 -51.94
N PHE A 34 16.95 102.87 -53.19
CA PHE A 34 16.24 101.96 -54.10
C PHE A 34 17.19 101.38 -55.17
N ASP A 35 18.28 100.73 -54.75
CA ASP A 35 19.14 99.94 -55.66
C ASP A 35 19.56 98.57 -55.08
N SER A 36 19.03 98.19 -53.91
CA SER A 36 19.33 96.90 -53.25
C SER A 36 18.13 95.97 -53.08
N SER A 37 16.90 96.44 -53.38
CA SER A 37 15.67 95.71 -53.08
C SER A 37 15.34 94.60 -54.09
N SER A 38 15.86 94.64 -55.32
CA SER A 38 15.62 93.60 -56.34
C SER A 38 16.36 92.29 -56.06
N LYS A 39 17.56 92.35 -55.43
CA LYS A 39 18.35 91.15 -55.12
C LYS A 39 17.88 90.44 -53.85
N VAL A 40 17.40 91.19 -52.87
CA VAL A 40 16.86 90.63 -51.60
C VAL A 40 15.52 89.94 -51.83
N GLN A 41 14.67 90.47 -52.72
CA GLN A 41 13.38 89.86 -53.04
C GLN A 41 13.51 88.60 -53.90
N LEU A 42 14.46 88.56 -54.85
CA LEU A 42 14.78 87.35 -55.62
C LEU A 42 15.42 86.25 -54.74
N ALA A 43 16.33 86.63 -53.84
CA ALA A 43 16.95 85.69 -52.90
C ALA A 43 15.91 85.11 -51.91
N GLN A 44 14.98 85.94 -51.44
CA GLN A 44 13.89 85.52 -50.56
C GLN A 44 12.89 84.61 -51.29
N GLN A 45 12.60 84.85 -52.57
CA GLN A 45 11.73 83.99 -53.38
C GLN A 45 12.38 82.65 -53.73
N ALA A 46 13.68 82.64 -54.02
CA ALA A 46 14.45 81.40 -54.21
C ALA A 46 14.54 80.57 -52.92
N GLN A 47 14.70 81.24 -51.77
CA GLN A 47 14.75 80.58 -50.47
C GLN A 47 13.38 80.03 -50.02
N LEU A 48 12.29 80.73 -50.33
CA LEU A 48 10.93 80.23 -50.11
C LEU A 48 10.59 79.03 -51.01
N GLN A 49 11.11 78.99 -52.24
CA GLN A 49 10.97 77.83 -53.12
C GLN A 49 11.78 76.63 -52.63
N SER A 50 13.03 76.85 -52.21
CA SER A 50 13.84 75.76 -51.62
C SER A 50 13.25 75.26 -50.30
N ASP A 51 12.71 76.14 -49.47
CA ASP A 51 12.02 75.76 -48.23
C ASP A 51 10.72 75.02 -48.52
N SER A 52 9.97 75.41 -49.57
CA SER A 52 8.77 74.67 -49.97
C SER A 52 9.09 73.26 -50.47
N GLU A 53 10.15 73.11 -51.28
CA GLU A 53 10.61 71.79 -51.75
C GLU A 53 11.14 70.93 -50.59
N ALA A 54 11.91 71.53 -49.67
CA ALA A 54 12.40 70.86 -48.47
C ALA A 54 11.25 70.43 -47.55
N LEU A 55 10.23 71.27 -47.36
CA LEU A 55 9.06 70.97 -46.54
C LEU A 55 8.20 69.86 -47.18
N GLN A 56 8.13 69.83 -48.52
CA GLN A 56 7.39 68.82 -49.25
C GLN A 56 8.10 67.45 -49.22
N GLN A 57 9.43 67.44 -49.30
CA GLN A 57 10.26 66.24 -49.05
C GLN A 57 10.14 65.75 -47.60
N GLN A 58 10.16 66.67 -46.63
CA GLN A 58 10.00 66.31 -45.21
C GLN A 58 8.62 65.71 -44.96
N LYS A 59 7.56 66.26 -45.58
CA LYS A 59 6.20 65.73 -45.48
C LYS A 59 6.07 64.35 -46.12
N GLN A 60 6.74 64.10 -47.24
CA GLN A 60 6.80 62.78 -47.86
C GLN A 60 7.55 61.79 -46.98
N GLN A 61 8.69 62.15 -46.40
CA GLN A 61 9.44 61.32 -45.46
C GLN A 61 8.66 61.00 -44.18
N LEU A 62 7.94 61.99 -43.64
CA LEU A 62 7.06 61.80 -42.48
C LEU A 62 5.88 60.89 -42.82
N GLN A 63 5.31 60.99 -44.03
CA GLN A 63 4.25 60.09 -44.48
C GLN A 63 4.74 58.66 -44.68
N THR A 64 5.92 58.45 -45.25
CA THR A 64 6.50 57.11 -45.38
C THR A 64 6.88 56.54 -44.02
N GLN A 65 7.50 57.30 -43.12
CA GLN A 65 7.80 56.83 -41.76
C GLN A 65 6.53 56.50 -40.95
N LEU A 66 5.47 57.30 -41.11
CA LEU A 66 4.20 57.02 -40.43
C LEU A 66 3.54 55.77 -41.00
N ALA A 67 3.57 55.58 -42.33
CA ALA A 67 3.07 54.37 -42.97
C ALA A 67 3.85 53.12 -42.56
N GLU A 68 5.19 53.19 -42.54
CA GLU A 68 6.07 52.10 -42.08
C GLU A 68 5.85 51.79 -40.59
N SER A 69 5.73 52.80 -39.74
CA SER A 69 5.46 52.63 -38.31
C SER A 69 4.08 52.03 -38.06
N GLN A 70 3.07 52.44 -38.83
CA GLN A 70 1.71 51.92 -38.70
C GLN A 70 1.59 50.49 -39.22
N GLN A 71 2.37 50.14 -40.24
CA GLN A 71 2.48 48.77 -40.77
C GLN A 71 3.25 47.86 -39.80
N GLN A 72 4.31 48.35 -39.15
CA GLN A 72 5.00 47.64 -38.06
C GLN A 72 4.10 47.47 -36.83
N ALA A 73 3.33 48.49 -36.45
CA ALA A 73 2.41 48.40 -35.31
C ALA A 73 1.27 47.41 -35.56
N THR A 74 0.74 47.35 -36.79
CA THR A 74 -0.29 46.36 -37.16
C THR A 74 0.29 44.95 -37.22
N GLN A 75 1.46 44.75 -37.82
CA GLN A 75 2.15 43.45 -37.79
C GLN A 75 2.50 43.00 -36.37
N ALA A 76 3.04 43.89 -35.53
CA ALA A 76 3.34 43.59 -34.13
C ALA A 76 2.08 43.25 -33.33
N SER A 77 0.96 43.94 -33.58
CA SER A 77 -0.31 43.63 -32.92
C SER A 77 -0.86 42.27 -33.33
N SER A 78 -0.77 41.93 -34.62
CA SER A 78 -1.19 40.64 -35.18
C SER A 78 -0.36 39.50 -34.59
N ASP A 79 0.96 39.67 -34.54
CA ASP A 79 1.89 38.67 -34.02
C ASP A 79 1.70 38.47 -32.51
N LEU A 80 1.39 39.54 -31.76
CA LEU A 80 1.01 39.45 -30.35
C LEU A 80 -0.28 38.65 -30.15
N THR A 81 -1.32 38.89 -30.95
CA THR A 81 -2.58 38.14 -30.86
C THR A 81 -2.37 36.66 -31.16
N VAL A 82 -1.58 36.33 -32.18
CA VAL A 82 -1.26 34.93 -32.53
C VAL A 82 -0.47 34.26 -31.40
N GLN A 83 0.52 34.93 -30.81
CA GLN A 83 1.25 34.40 -29.66
C GLN A 83 0.36 34.25 -28.42
N LEU A 84 -0.60 35.16 -28.20
CA LEU A 84 -1.54 35.07 -27.09
C LEU A 84 -2.49 33.87 -27.26
N GLU A 85 -3.02 33.66 -28.46
CA GLU A 85 -3.85 32.49 -28.76
C GLU A 85 -3.07 31.18 -28.66
N GLU A 86 -1.83 31.13 -29.15
CA GLU A 86 -0.97 29.95 -29.00
C GLU A 86 -0.62 29.65 -27.53
N THR A 87 -0.30 30.67 -26.74
CA THR A 87 0.02 30.49 -25.32
C THR A 87 -1.21 30.08 -24.53
N GLN A 88 -2.38 30.64 -24.83
CA GLN A 88 -3.65 30.25 -24.22
C GLN A 88 -4.05 28.82 -24.59
N ALA A 89 -3.84 28.41 -25.85
CA ALA A 89 -4.04 27.03 -26.29
C ALA A 89 -3.06 26.05 -25.62
N LYS A 90 -1.78 26.42 -25.47
CA LYS A 90 -0.76 25.63 -24.75
C LYS A 90 -1.11 25.51 -23.25
N LEU A 91 -1.60 26.59 -22.64
CA LEU A 91 -2.05 26.60 -21.24
C LEU A 91 -3.25 25.66 -21.05
N ALA A 92 -4.27 25.80 -21.90
CA ALA A 92 -5.47 24.96 -21.85
C ALA A 92 -5.14 23.47 -22.06
N LYS A 93 -4.21 23.17 -22.98
CA LYS A 93 -3.72 21.80 -23.21
C LYS A 93 -2.95 21.25 -22.02
N SER A 94 -2.09 22.06 -21.41
CA SER A 94 -1.33 21.70 -20.20
C SER A 94 -2.27 21.45 -19.01
N GLU A 95 -3.24 22.33 -18.80
CA GLU A 95 -4.21 22.23 -17.71
C GLU A 95 -5.11 20.99 -17.87
N ALA A 96 -5.52 20.68 -19.10
CA ALA A 96 -6.21 19.43 -19.43
C ALA A 96 -5.34 18.20 -19.12
N GLN A 97 -4.05 18.21 -19.49
CA GLN A 97 -3.13 17.11 -19.17
C GLN A 97 -2.93 16.95 -17.67
N VAL A 98 -2.74 18.03 -16.93
CA VAL A 98 -2.61 18.01 -15.46
C VAL A 98 -3.87 17.46 -14.80
N LYS A 99 -5.05 17.83 -15.31
CA LYS A 99 -6.33 17.29 -14.81
C LYS A 99 -6.44 15.79 -15.05
N THR A 100 -6.11 15.32 -16.25
CA THR A 100 -6.11 13.89 -16.59
C THR A 100 -5.09 13.12 -15.74
N LEU A 101 -3.87 13.63 -15.59
CA LEU A 101 -2.83 13.02 -14.77
C LEU A 101 -3.24 12.96 -13.29
N LYS A 102 -3.88 14.00 -12.75
CA LYS A 102 -4.40 13.99 -11.38
C LYS A 102 -5.51 12.95 -11.19
N GLN A 103 -6.43 12.83 -12.15
CA GLN A 103 -7.48 11.80 -12.11
C GLN A 103 -6.89 10.40 -12.18
N GLN A 104 -5.89 10.19 -13.03
CA GLN A 104 -5.21 8.92 -13.18
C GLN A 104 -4.42 8.55 -11.91
N ALA A 105 -3.66 9.48 -11.35
CA ALA A 105 -2.95 9.29 -10.08
C ALA A 105 -3.90 8.99 -8.91
N ALA A 106 -5.07 9.64 -8.85
CA ALA A 106 -6.09 9.36 -7.84
C ALA A 106 -6.69 7.95 -8.01
N SER A 107 -7.02 7.56 -9.25
CA SER A 107 -7.50 6.22 -9.59
C SER A 107 -6.46 5.15 -9.24
N ASP A 108 -5.20 5.36 -9.63
CA ASP A 108 -4.11 4.40 -9.39
C ASP A 108 -3.81 4.27 -7.90
N SER A 109 -3.84 5.38 -7.14
CA SER A 109 -3.72 5.36 -5.69
C SER A 109 -4.85 4.59 -5.02
N GLN A 110 -6.09 4.74 -5.49
CA GLN A 110 -7.23 4.00 -4.97
C GLN A 110 -7.10 2.51 -5.28
N LYS A 111 -6.76 2.15 -6.51
CA LYS A 111 -6.53 0.75 -6.90
C LYS A 111 -5.41 0.11 -6.09
N LEU A 112 -4.30 0.83 -5.86
CA LEU A 112 -3.21 0.33 -5.02
C LEU A 112 -3.68 0.04 -3.59
N LYS A 113 -4.45 0.96 -2.99
CA LYS A 113 -4.99 0.77 -1.64
C LYS A 113 -5.92 -0.44 -1.57
N GLU A 114 -6.82 -0.59 -2.53
CA GLU A 114 -7.74 -1.73 -2.60
C GLU A 114 -7.00 -3.05 -2.81
N THR A 115 -6.00 -3.06 -3.71
CA THR A 115 -5.18 -4.26 -4.00
C THR A 115 -4.36 -4.66 -2.77
N HIS A 116 -3.68 -3.70 -2.14
CA HIS A 116 -2.90 -3.97 -0.93
C HIS A 116 -3.78 -4.40 0.25
N ALA A 117 -4.98 -3.81 0.41
CA ALA A 117 -5.91 -4.23 1.44
C ALA A 117 -6.38 -5.68 1.22
N GLN A 118 -6.75 -6.04 -0.01
CA GLN A 118 -7.13 -7.41 -0.37
C GLN A 118 -5.97 -8.40 -0.19
N GLU A 119 -4.77 -8.06 -0.66
CA GLU A 119 -3.60 -8.92 -0.51
C GLU A 119 -3.26 -9.14 0.98
N LEU A 120 -3.37 -8.10 1.79
CA LEU A 120 -3.13 -8.17 3.23
C LEU A 120 -4.17 -9.05 3.92
N GLU A 121 -5.45 -8.93 3.55
CA GLU A 121 -6.53 -9.77 4.08
C GLU A 121 -6.34 -11.24 3.70
N VAL A 122 -5.98 -11.53 2.44
CA VAL A 122 -5.67 -12.89 1.99
C VAL A 122 -4.47 -13.46 2.73
N LYS A 123 -3.38 -12.70 2.88
CA LYS A 123 -2.20 -13.14 3.66
C LYS A 123 -2.55 -13.36 5.13
N GLN A 124 -3.37 -12.50 5.73
CA GLN A 124 -3.82 -12.66 7.11
C GLN A 124 -4.65 -13.93 7.28
N GLN A 125 -5.59 -14.21 6.37
CA GLN A 125 -6.35 -15.46 6.37
C GLN A 125 -5.46 -16.69 6.20
N GLN A 126 -4.45 -16.63 5.32
CA GLN A 126 -3.48 -17.70 5.15
C GLN A 126 -2.65 -17.93 6.41
N LEU A 127 -2.22 -16.87 7.09
CA LEU A 127 -1.47 -16.97 8.35
C LEU A 127 -2.32 -17.60 9.45
N VAL A 128 -3.58 -17.17 9.61
CA VAL A 128 -4.50 -17.77 10.57
C VAL A 128 -4.72 -19.25 10.26
N ALA A 129 -4.99 -19.60 9.01
CA ALA A 129 -5.16 -21.00 8.60
C ALA A 129 -3.89 -21.84 8.79
N LEU A 130 -2.71 -21.25 8.60
CA LEU A 130 -1.43 -21.91 8.83
C LEU A 130 -1.18 -22.12 10.32
N GLN A 131 -1.51 -21.13 11.15
CA GLN A 131 -1.41 -21.21 12.60
C GLN A 131 -2.37 -22.27 13.15
N GLU A 132 -3.62 -22.30 12.72
CA GLU A 132 -4.58 -23.36 13.09
C GLU A 132 -4.08 -24.76 12.71
N LYS A 133 -3.45 -24.91 11.53
CA LYS A 133 -2.83 -26.18 11.13
C LYS A 133 -1.66 -26.55 12.04
N SER A 134 -0.81 -25.58 12.38
CA SER A 134 0.32 -25.79 13.29
C SER A 134 -0.17 -26.21 14.68
N ASP A 135 -1.19 -25.55 15.21
CA ASP A 135 -1.76 -25.85 16.52
C ASP A 135 -2.38 -27.24 16.55
N LYS A 136 -3.13 -27.62 15.50
CA LYS A 136 -3.66 -28.98 15.36
C LYS A 136 -2.56 -30.04 15.28
N GLN A 137 -1.48 -29.78 14.54
CA GLN A 137 -0.34 -30.72 14.48
C GLN A 137 0.35 -30.86 15.83
N ASN A 138 0.51 -29.76 16.56
CA ASN A 138 1.10 -29.77 17.89
C ASN A 138 0.22 -30.49 18.91
N GLU A 139 -1.10 -30.30 18.84
CA GLU A 139 -2.07 -31.03 19.66
C GLU A 139 -1.98 -32.54 19.40
N VAL A 140 -1.99 -32.97 18.13
CA VAL A 140 -1.84 -34.38 17.77
C VAL A 140 -0.52 -34.94 18.29
N LEU A 141 0.58 -34.19 18.18
CA LEU A 141 1.89 -34.61 18.67
C LEU A 141 1.94 -34.76 20.19
N GLU A 142 1.39 -33.81 20.95
CA GLU A 142 1.34 -33.89 22.42
C GLU A 142 0.40 -35.00 22.91
N GLN A 143 -0.73 -35.20 22.23
CA GLN A 143 -1.61 -36.35 22.48
C GLN A 143 -0.89 -37.67 22.20
N SER A 144 -0.14 -37.76 21.10
CA SER A 144 0.67 -38.94 20.74
C SER A 144 1.75 -39.22 21.78
N LYS A 145 2.47 -38.19 22.24
CA LYS A 145 3.50 -38.33 23.26
C LYS A 145 2.92 -38.84 24.57
N THR A 146 1.81 -38.25 25.01
CA THR A 146 1.10 -38.67 26.22
C THR A 146 0.61 -40.11 26.09
N PHE A 147 0.13 -40.48 24.90
CA PHE A 147 -0.30 -41.83 24.55
C PHE A 147 0.83 -42.85 24.71
N PHE A 148 1.94 -42.64 24.01
CA PHE A 148 3.09 -43.55 24.04
C PHE A 148 3.73 -43.66 25.43
N GLN A 149 3.77 -42.56 26.18
CA GLN A 149 4.23 -42.59 27.58
C GLN A 149 3.36 -43.48 28.45
N LYS A 150 2.02 -43.35 28.37
CA LYS A 150 1.10 -44.21 29.11
C LYS A 150 1.23 -45.68 28.72
N GLN A 151 1.34 -45.96 27.42
CA GLN A 151 1.53 -47.32 26.92
C GLN A 151 2.83 -47.93 27.44
N LEU A 152 3.94 -47.18 27.39
CA LEU A 152 5.23 -47.62 27.90
C LEU A 152 5.18 -47.93 29.40
N THR A 153 4.55 -47.05 30.20
CA THR A 153 4.39 -47.29 31.64
C THR A 153 3.57 -48.55 31.91
N LEU A 154 2.45 -48.74 31.21
CA LEU A 154 1.63 -49.96 31.37
C LEU A 154 2.39 -51.22 30.96
N GLN A 155 3.18 -51.18 29.88
CA GLN A 155 4.03 -52.31 29.48
C GLN A 155 5.10 -52.62 30.54
N GLN A 156 5.76 -51.61 31.10
CA GLN A 156 6.74 -51.80 32.18
C GLN A 156 6.09 -52.41 33.43
N GLU A 157 4.90 -51.95 33.80
CA GLU A 157 4.14 -52.52 34.92
C GLU A 157 3.70 -53.96 34.66
N LEU A 158 3.28 -54.28 33.44
CA LEU A 158 2.97 -55.65 33.02
C LEU A 158 4.19 -56.56 33.10
N THR A 159 5.36 -56.10 32.66
CA THR A 159 6.60 -56.88 32.78
C THR A 159 6.89 -57.21 34.24
N LYS A 160 6.78 -56.23 35.14
CA LYS A 160 6.97 -56.46 36.59
C LYS A 160 5.97 -57.46 37.16
N LEU A 161 4.69 -57.32 36.82
CA LEU A 161 3.65 -58.26 37.28
C LEU A 161 3.89 -59.68 36.75
N ASN A 162 4.32 -59.82 35.48
CA ASN A 162 4.68 -61.11 34.92
C ASN A 162 5.91 -61.74 35.59
N GLU A 163 6.91 -60.94 35.98
CA GLU A 163 8.04 -61.41 36.78
C GLU A 163 7.61 -61.87 38.19
N GLU A 164 6.71 -61.12 38.84
CA GLU A 164 6.16 -61.51 40.14
C GLU A 164 5.33 -62.79 40.04
N ARG A 165 4.51 -62.90 39.00
CA ARG A 165 3.74 -64.09 38.64
C ARG A 165 4.67 -65.30 38.49
N ALA A 166 5.75 -65.15 37.71
CA ALA A 166 6.73 -66.20 37.47
C ALA A 166 7.45 -66.65 38.76
N LYS A 167 7.62 -65.75 39.74
CA LYS A 167 8.18 -66.09 41.07
C LYS A 167 7.18 -66.81 41.98
N ILE A 168 5.88 -66.53 41.86
CA ILE A 168 4.84 -67.11 42.71
C ILE A 168 4.43 -68.51 42.25
N ILE A 169 4.39 -68.77 40.94
CA ILE A 169 4.04 -70.08 40.38
C ILE A 169 4.83 -71.25 41.02
N PRO A 170 6.18 -71.23 41.11
CA PRO A 170 6.92 -72.32 41.74
C PRO A 170 6.65 -72.44 43.25
N LEU A 171 6.42 -71.32 43.94
CA LEU A 171 6.08 -71.31 45.37
C LEU A 171 4.70 -71.93 45.61
N LEU A 172 3.73 -71.63 44.74
CA LEU A 172 2.40 -72.21 44.78
C LEU A 172 2.46 -73.71 44.52
N ASN A 173 3.17 -74.17 43.50
CA ASN A 173 3.33 -75.60 43.19
C ASN A 173 3.94 -76.35 44.38
N LYS A 174 4.99 -75.81 44.99
CA LYS A 174 5.59 -76.39 46.19
C LYS A 174 4.61 -76.44 47.37
N ALA A 175 3.84 -75.36 47.60
CA ALA A 175 2.84 -75.33 48.66
C ALA A 175 1.66 -76.29 48.41
N VAL A 176 1.32 -76.54 47.14
CA VAL A 176 0.32 -77.56 46.75
C VAL A 176 0.81 -78.95 47.12
N ASP A 177 2.05 -79.30 46.77
CA ASP A 177 2.64 -80.60 47.09
C ASP A 177 2.74 -80.81 48.62
N GLU A 178 3.20 -79.80 49.35
CA GLU A 178 3.31 -79.85 50.82
C GLU A 178 1.93 -79.99 51.50
N CYS A 179 0.91 -79.27 51.02
CA CYS A 179 -0.46 -79.40 51.54
C CYS A 179 -1.04 -80.79 51.23
N GLN A 180 -0.76 -81.35 50.04
CA GLN A 180 -1.20 -82.70 49.69
C GLN A 180 -0.59 -83.75 50.62
N ILE A 181 0.72 -83.66 50.90
CA ILE A 181 1.41 -84.57 51.83
C ILE A 181 0.82 -84.47 53.25
N PHE A 182 0.51 -83.24 53.70
CA PHE A 182 -0.15 -83.00 55.00
C PHE A 182 -1.55 -83.64 55.06
N LEU A 183 -2.38 -83.42 54.04
CA LEU A 183 -3.75 -83.95 53.97
C LEU A 183 -3.77 -85.49 53.85
N GLU A 184 -2.80 -86.08 53.16
CA GLU A 184 -2.67 -87.54 53.03
C GLU A 184 -2.12 -88.21 54.30
N GLY A 185 -1.65 -87.45 55.30
CA GLY A 185 -1.08 -87.99 56.53
C GLY A 185 0.22 -88.80 56.32
N LYS A 186 0.88 -88.64 55.17
CA LYS A 186 2.03 -89.46 54.76
C LYS A 186 3.38 -89.03 55.37
N SER A 187 3.42 -87.92 56.10
CA SER A 187 4.65 -87.39 56.71
C SER A 187 4.39 -86.80 58.09
N TRP A 188 5.25 -87.14 59.06
CA TRP A 188 5.26 -86.55 60.41
C TRP A 188 5.88 -85.14 60.42
N ASP A 189 6.57 -84.75 59.34
CA ASP A 189 7.21 -83.44 59.13
C ASP A 189 6.33 -82.48 58.31
N ALA A 190 5.10 -82.88 58.01
CA ALA A 190 4.16 -82.05 57.27
C ALA A 190 3.67 -80.90 58.17
N LYS A 191 4.10 -79.67 57.84
CA LYS A 191 3.74 -78.48 58.62
C LYS A 191 2.26 -78.15 58.45
N SER A 192 1.59 -77.85 59.57
CA SER A 192 0.17 -77.47 59.59
C SER A 192 -0.15 -76.18 58.82
N ASP A 193 0.87 -75.35 58.54
CA ASP A 193 0.71 -74.10 57.77
C ASP A 193 0.76 -74.31 56.24
N ALA A 194 1.02 -75.53 55.76
CA ALA A 194 1.19 -75.80 54.32
C ALA A 194 -0.02 -75.40 53.48
N CYS A 195 -1.23 -75.75 53.91
CA CYS A 195 -2.46 -75.40 53.19
C CYS A 195 -2.79 -73.89 53.29
N GLU A 196 -2.43 -73.23 54.40
CA GLU A 196 -2.56 -71.78 54.52
C GLU A 196 -1.59 -71.04 53.58
N ARG A 197 -0.36 -71.55 53.41
CA ARG A 197 0.61 -71.03 52.42
C ARG A 197 0.10 -71.18 50.99
N LYS A 198 -0.53 -72.31 50.66
CA LYS A 198 -1.18 -72.54 49.36
C LYS A 198 -2.27 -71.49 49.10
N GLU A 199 -3.20 -71.30 50.04
CA GLU A 199 -4.29 -70.33 49.89
C GLU A 199 -3.78 -68.89 49.74
N LYS A 200 -2.78 -68.50 50.54
CA LYS A 200 -2.13 -67.18 50.41
C LYS A 200 -1.45 -67.00 49.06
N ALA A 201 -0.71 -68.00 48.59
CA ALA A 201 -0.04 -67.95 47.29
C ALA A 201 -1.05 -67.92 46.13
N SER A 202 -2.14 -68.69 46.22
CA SER A 202 -3.21 -68.71 45.21
C SER A 202 -3.96 -67.39 45.16
N THR A 203 -4.30 -66.81 46.32
CA THR A 203 -4.93 -65.49 46.41
C THR A 203 -4.05 -64.41 45.81
N LYS A 204 -2.75 -64.42 46.13
CA LYS A 204 -1.79 -63.45 45.58
C LYS A 204 -1.61 -63.61 44.07
N LEU A 205 -1.55 -64.85 43.57
CA LEU A 205 -1.47 -65.12 42.14
C LEU A 205 -2.72 -64.59 41.41
N LYS A 206 -3.91 -64.84 41.96
CA LYS A 206 -5.17 -64.33 41.40
C LYS A 206 -5.18 -62.79 41.35
N GLN A 207 -4.74 -62.13 42.41
CA GLN A 207 -4.65 -60.66 42.43
C GLN A 207 -3.70 -60.12 41.35
N ILE A 208 -2.59 -60.82 41.09
CA ILE A 208 -1.65 -60.44 40.03
C ILE A 208 -2.25 -60.66 38.65
N ASP A 209 -2.93 -61.80 38.44
CA ASP A 209 -3.62 -62.11 37.18
C ASP A 209 -4.71 -61.07 36.89
N ASP A 210 -5.52 -60.71 37.89
CA ASP A 210 -6.55 -59.65 37.77
C ASP A 210 -5.92 -58.29 37.39
N GLN A 211 -4.75 -57.97 37.95
CA GLN A 211 -4.02 -56.73 37.61
C GLN A 211 -3.41 -56.77 36.21
N ILE A 212 -2.90 -57.93 35.77
CA ILE A 212 -2.40 -58.15 34.42
C ILE A 212 -3.53 -57.94 33.42
N ASP A 213 -4.67 -58.60 33.62
CA ASP A 213 -5.84 -58.49 32.73
C ASP A 213 -6.36 -57.06 32.66
N ALA A 214 -6.47 -56.37 33.80
CA ALA A 214 -6.88 -54.98 33.84
C ALA A 214 -5.92 -54.05 33.08
N LYS A 215 -4.60 -54.26 33.18
CA LYS A 215 -3.61 -53.46 32.44
C LYS A 215 -3.57 -53.81 30.96
N GLN A 216 -3.71 -55.09 30.60
CA GLN A 216 -3.80 -55.54 29.22
C GLN A 216 -5.03 -54.93 28.53
N SER A 217 -6.18 -54.95 29.21
CA SER A 217 -7.40 -54.30 28.73
C SER A 217 -7.22 -52.79 28.53
N LYS A 218 -6.51 -52.10 29.44
CA LYS A 218 -6.16 -50.68 29.27
C LYS A 218 -5.27 -50.44 28.06
N ILE A 219 -4.29 -51.31 27.79
CA ILE A 219 -3.44 -51.20 26.60
C ILE A 219 -4.28 -51.37 25.34
N VAL A 220 -5.18 -52.36 25.27
CA VAL A 220 -6.07 -52.56 24.12
C VAL A 220 -7.00 -51.35 23.90
N ALA A 221 -7.56 -50.80 24.98
CA ALA A 221 -8.40 -49.60 24.89
C ALA A 221 -7.59 -48.39 24.38
N ILE A 222 -6.35 -48.24 24.86
CA ILE A 222 -5.39 -47.25 24.39
C ILE A 222 -5.13 -47.47 22.89
N ASP A 223 -4.71 -48.65 22.45
CA ASP A 223 -4.42 -48.94 21.03
C ASP A 223 -5.61 -48.65 20.11
N SER A 224 -6.83 -49.02 20.49
CA SER A 224 -8.05 -48.71 19.71
C SER A 224 -8.31 -47.19 19.58
N THR A 225 -7.92 -46.41 20.60
CA THR A 225 -8.04 -44.95 20.58
C THR A 225 -6.97 -44.33 19.67
N SER A 226 -5.78 -44.92 19.61
CA SER A 226 -4.68 -44.48 18.72
C SER A 226 -4.99 -44.72 17.24
N GLU A 227 -5.65 -45.82 16.91
CA GLU A 227 -6.17 -46.07 15.56
C GLU A 227 -7.19 -45.00 15.15
N ALA A 228 -8.09 -44.61 16.06
CA ALA A 228 -9.09 -43.57 15.81
C ALA A 228 -8.48 -42.17 15.60
N ILE A 229 -7.34 -41.88 16.24
CA ILE A 229 -6.61 -40.60 16.11
C ILE A 229 -5.62 -40.63 14.93
N GLY A 230 -5.48 -41.77 14.24
CA GLY A 230 -4.62 -41.92 13.06
C GLY A 230 -3.13 -42.00 13.38
N LEU A 231 -2.77 -42.43 14.59
CA LEU A 231 -1.39 -42.45 15.09
C LEU A 231 -0.61 -43.73 14.76
N GLN A 232 -1.27 -44.74 14.20
CA GLN A 232 -0.60 -45.96 13.76
C GLN A 232 -0.13 -45.88 12.31
N LYS A 233 1.17 -46.12 12.12
CA LYS A 233 1.73 -46.60 10.87
C LYS A 233 1.18 -48.02 10.68
N ARG A 234 0.41 -48.28 9.61
CA ARG A 234 0.18 -49.66 9.14
C ARG A 234 1.56 -50.28 8.95
N ILE A 235 1.93 -51.19 9.83
CA ILE A 235 3.03 -52.10 9.58
C ILE A 235 2.33 -53.30 8.96
N ASP A 236 2.32 -53.32 7.63
CA ASP A 236 2.00 -54.52 6.85
C ASP A 236 3.10 -55.58 7.04
#